data_AF-A0A7D7ZVP3-F1
#
_entry.id   AF-A0A7D7ZVP3-F1
#
_cell.length_a   1.000
_cell.length_b   1.000
_cell.length_c   1.000
_cell.angle_alpha   90.00
_cell.angle_beta   90.00
_cell.angle_gamma   90.00
#
_symmetry.space_group_name_H-M   'P 1'
#
loop_
_entity.id
_entity.type
_entity.pdbx_description
1 polymer ?
#
loop_
_entity_poly.entity_id
_entity_poly.type
_entity_poly.pdbx_seq_one_letter_code
_entity_poly.pdbx_strand_id
1 'polypeptide(L)'
;MFDKLFGKSQNETKSVHCEVKGTETTIENTVALVKIDGVIALKNFNNPSVDFDSKEIQSMDKPPLKFYSELVVPEGLKPVFGRMFSIINDEDEIEHSTAIMSEEGKKIYSGQKLFPLMEHIKNGVELLQIPPSMFFAVVDTEVSLKNKSCENWHTDFKGLGRKYRYKKIFDEKRERQTFGMPGILMPGYDVAVGDCSQKNPNGTGYMYKTDGSFKPIELCCNESAVSFCKKNKAIVYYNDFLNNGKLRVLTPETESINRNLQNSYLFRSSNI
;
A
#
# COMPACT_ATOMS: atom_id res chain seq x y z
N MET A 1 -4.49 40.27 24.33
CA MET A 1 -5.67 40.68 23.53
C MET A 1 -5.12 41.19 22.21
N PHE A 2 -5.09 40.52 21.06
CA PHE A 2 -5.84 39.35 20.60
C PHE A 2 -5.07 38.51 19.56
N ASP A 3 -3.74 38.64 19.41
CA ASP A 3 -3.01 38.03 18.27
C ASP A 3 -2.21 36.75 18.59
N LYS A 4 -2.50 36.06 19.70
CA LYS A 4 -1.83 34.80 20.08
C LYS A 4 -2.76 33.57 20.12
N LEU A 5 -3.98 33.67 19.57
CA LEU A 5 -5.00 32.63 19.72
C LEU A 5 -5.41 31.89 18.43
N PHE A 6 -5.00 32.32 17.24
CA PHE A 6 -5.29 31.58 16.00
C PHE A 6 -4.13 31.68 15.02
N GLY A 7 -3.53 30.53 14.72
CA GLY A 7 -2.47 30.40 13.73
C GLY A 7 -1.36 29.42 14.11
N LYS A 8 -1.69 28.20 14.56
CA LYS A 8 -0.77 27.09 14.25
C LYS A 8 -0.74 27.03 12.72
N SER A 9 0.42 27.21 12.13
CA SER A 9 0.63 27.06 10.69
C SER A 9 -0.04 25.77 10.23
N GLN A 10 -1.05 25.88 9.38
CA GLN A 10 -1.74 24.73 8.78
C GLN A 10 -0.84 23.92 7.83
N ASN A 11 0.44 24.30 7.69
CA ASN A 11 1.41 23.75 6.75
C ASN A 11 2.70 23.26 7.45
N GLU A 12 2.64 22.75 8.69
CA GLU A 12 3.75 21.91 9.17
C GLU A 12 3.67 20.56 8.48
N THR A 13 4.58 20.30 7.54
CA THR A 13 4.70 19.00 6.87
C THR A 13 4.92 17.92 7.93
N LYS A 14 3.88 17.11 8.17
CA LYS A 14 3.96 16.03 9.16
C LYS A 14 4.95 14.96 8.67
N SER A 15 5.97 14.73 9.50
CA SER A 15 6.85 13.57 9.37
C SER A 15 6.08 12.28 9.64
N VAL A 16 6.26 11.30 8.75
CA VAL A 16 5.67 9.95 8.77
C VAL A 16 6.72 8.97 8.25
N HIS A 17 6.43 7.67 8.19
CA HIS A 17 7.41 6.69 7.68
C HIS A 17 6.99 6.11 6.33
N CYS A 18 8.00 5.83 5.50
CA CYS A 18 7.85 5.11 4.25
C CYS A 18 7.30 3.72 4.54
N GLU A 19 6.15 3.37 3.94
CA GLU A 19 5.45 2.11 4.22
C GLU A 19 6.23 0.86 3.76
N VAL A 20 7.27 1.05 2.94
CA VAL A 20 8.14 -0.02 2.45
C VAL A 20 9.34 -0.25 3.39
N LYS A 21 10.05 0.80 3.81
CA LYS A 21 11.29 0.67 4.60
C LYS A 21 11.12 0.97 6.10
N GLY A 22 10.15 1.81 6.46
CA GLY A 22 10.04 2.38 7.79
C GLY A 22 10.96 3.58 8.05
N THR A 23 11.65 4.10 7.03
CA THR A 23 12.46 5.32 7.14
C THR A 23 11.58 6.55 7.18
N GLU A 24 12.02 7.59 7.88
CA GLU A 24 11.33 8.89 7.94
C GLU A 24 11.14 9.50 6.54
N THR A 25 9.98 10.12 6.34
CA THR A 25 9.53 10.78 5.10
C THR A 25 8.35 11.71 5.43
N THR A 26 7.60 12.15 4.42
CA THR A 26 6.48 13.09 4.56
C THR A 26 5.22 12.58 3.86
N ILE A 27 4.06 13.08 4.26
CA ILE A 27 2.76 12.74 3.64
C ILE A 27 2.74 13.17 2.16
N GLU A 28 3.53 14.17 1.77
CA GLU A 28 3.65 14.64 0.38
C GLU A 28 4.22 13.55 -0.55
N ASN A 29 4.96 12.58 -0.01
CA ASN A 29 5.46 11.41 -0.74
C ASN A 29 4.38 10.32 -0.92
N THR A 30 3.10 10.72 -0.96
CA THR A 30 2.02 9.81 -1.32
C THR A 30 2.13 9.44 -2.79
N VAL A 31 2.00 8.15 -3.09
CA VAL A 31 1.95 7.62 -4.46
C VAL A 31 0.63 6.89 -4.71
N ALA A 32 0.23 6.84 -5.97
CA ALA A 32 -0.84 5.96 -6.42
C ALA A 32 -0.30 4.53 -6.58
N LEU A 33 -1.08 3.57 -6.09
CA LEU A 33 -0.89 2.15 -6.37
C LEU A 33 -2.08 1.68 -7.19
N VAL A 34 -1.81 1.14 -8.37
CA VAL A 34 -2.85 0.70 -9.30
C VAL A 34 -2.65 -0.79 -9.60
N LYS A 35 -3.74 -1.56 -9.52
CA LYS A 35 -3.74 -2.96 -9.95
C LYS A 35 -3.76 -2.98 -11.49
N ILE A 36 -2.90 -3.81 -12.08
CA ILE A 36 -2.73 -3.90 -13.52
C ILE A 36 -3.10 -5.30 -14.02
N ASP A 37 -3.51 -5.38 -15.28
CA ASP A 37 -3.88 -6.62 -15.96
C ASP A 37 -2.75 -7.19 -16.81
N GLY A 38 -1.74 -6.40 -17.12
CA GLY A 38 -0.61 -6.86 -17.92
C GLY A 38 0.57 -5.92 -17.89
N VAL A 39 1.72 -6.40 -18.37
CA VAL A 39 2.91 -5.59 -18.61
C VAL A 39 3.44 -5.75 -20.03
N ILE A 40 3.99 -4.68 -20.56
CA ILE A 40 4.62 -4.59 -21.88
C ILE A 40 6.12 -4.35 -21.68
N ALA A 41 6.97 -5.19 -22.28
CA ALA A 41 8.42 -5.04 -22.28
C ALA A 41 8.91 -4.49 -23.61
N LEU A 42 9.05 -3.16 -23.70
CA LEU A 42 9.34 -2.45 -24.95
C LEU A 42 10.59 -2.97 -25.65
N LYS A 43 11.64 -3.32 -24.89
CA LYS A 43 12.91 -3.83 -25.41
C LYS A 43 12.79 -5.09 -26.27
N ASN A 44 11.70 -5.84 -26.13
CA ASN A 44 11.49 -7.09 -26.85
C ASN A 44 10.71 -6.88 -28.17
N PHE A 45 10.15 -5.69 -28.39
CA PHE A 45 9.45 -5.34 -29.63
C PHE A 45 10.43 -5.01 -30.76
N ASN A 46 9.97 -5.20 -32.00
CA ASN A 46 10.73 -4.86 -33.19
C ASN A 46 10.60 -3.36 -33.53
N ASN A 47 11.71 -2.64 -33.42
CA ASN A 47 11.83 -1.19 -33.66
C ASN A 47 10.66 -0.36 -33.09
N PRO A 48 10.47 -0.39 -31.76
CA PRO A 48 9.31 0.21 -31.15
C PRO A 48 9.44 1.72 -31.00
N SER A 49 8.31 2.42 -31.08
CA SER A 49 8.18 3.82 -30.67
C SER A 49 6.96 4.00 -29.75
N VAL A 50 7.00 5.03 -28.90
CA VAL A 50 5.98 5.28 -27.89
C VAL A 50 5.40 6.67 -28.13
N ASP A 51 4.09 6.73 -28.30
CA ASP A 51 3.31 7.96 -28.34
C ASP A 51 2.58 8.11 -27.00
N PHE A 52 3.00 9.10 -26.21
CA PHE A 52 2.43 9.37 -24.90
C PHE A 52 1.12 10.16 -24.96
N ASP A 53 0.86 10.88 -26.05
CA ASP A 53 -0.36 11.67 -26.21
C ASP A 53 -1.53 10.75 -26.53
N SER A 54 -1.32 9.75 -27.40
CA SER A 54 -2.32 8.72 -27.72
C SER A 54 -2.27 7.49 -26.80
N LYS A 55 -1.25 7.39 -25.95
CA LYS A 55 -0.94 6.21 -25.11
C LYS A 55 -0.82 4.91 -25.90
N GLU A 56 -0.07 4.97 -26.99
CA GLU A 56 0.15 3.84 -27.90
C GLU A 56 1.63 3.51 -28.08
N ILE A 57 1.91 2.21 -28.20
CA ILE A 57 3.22 1.67 -28.60
C ILE A 57 3.09 1.15 -30.02
N GLN A 58 3.88 1.72 -30.92
CA GLN A 58 3.99 1.28 -32.32
C GLN A 58 5.18 0.35 -32.46
N SER A 59 5.05 -0.68 -33.30
CA SER A 59 6.13 -1.61 -33.64
C SER A 59 5.98 -2.03 -35.11
N MET A 60 7.08 -2.31 -35.80
CA MET A 60 7.07 -2.50 -37.26
C MET A 60 6.23 -3.69 -37.75
N ASP A 61 6.07 -4.71 -36.91
CA ASP A 61 5.45 -5.98 -37.26
C ASP A 61 4.09 -6.20 -36.58
N LYS A 62 3.54 -5.17 -35.91
CA LYS A 62 2.34 -5.30 -35.07
C LYS A 62 1.43 -4.08 -35.15
N PRO A 63 0.12 -4.27 -34.91
CA PRO A 63 -0.77 -3.14 -34.70
C PRO A 63 -0.34 -2.34 -33.46
N PRO A 64 -0.70 -1.04 -33.38
CA PRO A 64 -0.49 -0.24 -32.19
C PRO A 64 -1.09 -0.90 -30.95
N LEU A 65 -0.33 -0.92 -29.86
CA LEU A 65 -0.74 -1.47 -28.59
C LEU A 65 -0.96 -0.34 -27.58
N LYS A 66 -2.15 -0.30 -26.98
CA LYS A 66 -2.44 0.66 -25.92
C LYS A 66 -1.74 0.29 -24.63
N PHE A 67 -1.30 1.30 -23.90
CA PHE A 67 -0.79 1.14 -22.54
C PHE A 67 -1.49 2.11 -21.59
N TYR A 68 -1.51 1.76 -20.31
CA TYR A 68 -2.12 2.58 -19.29
C TYR A 68 -1.11 3.58 -18.69
N SER A 69 0.04 3.10 -18.21
CA SER A 69 1.11 3.95 -17.65
C SER A 69 2.51 3.37 -17.91
N GLU A 70 3.55 4.22 -17.92
CA GLU A 70 4.92 3.72 -17.84
C GLU A 70 5.23 3.21 -16.41
N LEU A 71 5.98 2.12 -16.31
CA LEU A 71 6.37 1.50 -15.04
C LEU A 71 7.70 2.04 -14.54
N VAL A 72 7.83 2.18 -13.21
CA VAL A 72 9.10 2.52 -12.56
C VAL A 72 10.05 1.33 -12.62
N VAL A 73 11.05 1.37 -13.50
CA VAL A 73 12.12 0.37 -13.58
C VAL A 73 13.39 0.89 -12.89
N PRO A 74 13.85 0.27 -11.77
CA PRO A 74 15.09 0.67 -11.11
C PRO A 74 16.30 0.60 -12.05
N GLU A 75 17.26 1.53 -11.93
CA GLU A 75 18.44 1.63 -12.82
C GLU A 75 19.19 0.30 -12.98
N GLY A 76 19.44 -0.41 -11.88
CA GLY A 76 20.15 -1.71 -11.91
C GLY A 76 19.37 -2.83 -12.62
N LEU A 77 18.08 -2.65 -12.85
CA LEU A 77 17.20 -3.60 -13.55
C LEU A 77 16.93 -3.20 -15.01
N LYS A 78 17.22 -1.96 -15.42
CA LYS A 78 17.04 -1.49 -16.81
C LYS A 78 17.77 -2.33 -17.86
N PRO A 79 18.98 -2.88 -17.65
CA PRO A 79 19.62 -3.75 -18.65
C PRO A 79 18.79 -5.01 -18.97
N VAL A 80 17.99 -5.48 -18.00
CA VAL A 80 17.16 -6.66 -18.13
C VAL A 80 15.76 -6.31 -18.63
N PHE A 81 15.12 -5.28 -18.08
CA PHE A 81 13.73 -4.95 -18.35
C PHE A 81 13.54 -3.86 -19.41
N GLY A 82 14.54 -3.01 -19.65
CA GLY A 82 14.39 -1.84 -20.50
C GLY A 82 13.30 -0.91 -19.97
N ARG A 83 12.52 -0.34 -20.90
CA ARG A 83 11.28 0.38 -20.58
C ARG A 83 10.13 -0.60 -20.51
N MET A 84 9.29 -0.44 -19.49
CA MET A 84 8.17 -1.32 -19.22
C MET A 84 6.89 -0.48 -19.07
N PHE A 85 5.77 -0.99 -19.55
CA PHE A 85 4.46 -0.31 -19.46
C PHE A 85 3.42 -1.24 -18.87
N SER A 86 2.37 -0.67 -18.27
CA SER A 86 1.23 -1.39 -17.73
C SER A 86 0.08 -1.45 -18.73
N ILE A 87 -0.78 -2.44 -18.57
CA ILE A 87 -2.08 -2.53 -19.23
C ILE A 87 -3.15 -2.64 -18.15
N ILE A 88 -4.26 -1.95 -18.41
CA ILE A 88 -5.54 -2.13 -17.72
C ILE A 88 -6.58 -2.39 -18.80
N ASN A 89 -7.38 -3.43 -18.63
CA ASN A 89 -8.39 -3.84 -19.60
C ASN A 89 -9.66 -2.97 -19.53
N ASP A 90 -10.00 -2.50 -18.33
CA ASP A 90 -11.16 -1.65 -18.07
C ASP A 90 -10.74 -0.39 -17.29
N GLU A 91 -10.59 0.72 -18.00
CA GLU A 91 -10.20 2.00 -17.41
C GLU A 91 -11.33 2.65 -16.59
N ASP A 92 -12.58 2.20 -16.74
CA ASP A 92 -13.72 2.69 -15.96
C ASP A 92 -13.77 2.03 -14.56
N GLU A 93 -13.20 0.82 -14.41
CA GLU A 93 -13.21 0.04 -13.17
C GLU A 93 -11.82 -0.13 -12.52
N ILE A 94 -10.99 0.92 -12.52
CA ILE A 94 -9.62 0.86 -11.98
C ILE A 94 -9.61 0.63 -10.45
N GLU A 95 -9.07 -0.51 -10.04
CA GLU A 95 -8.71 -0.77 -8.65
C GLU A 95 -7.42 -0.02 -8.26
N HIS A 96 -7.54 0.95 -7.36
CA HIS A 96 -6.41 1.74 -6.88
C HIS A 96 -6.42 1.99 -5.37
N SER A 97 -5.26 2.36 -4.84
CA SER A 97 -5.06 2.80 -3.46
C SER A 97 -3.89 3.79 -3.42
N THR A 98 -3.51 4.21 -2.21
CA THR A 98 -2.34 5.06 -2.00
C THR A 98 -1.44 4.52 -0.91
N ALA A 99 -0.16 4.88 -0.99
CA ALA A 99 0.84 4.58 0.02
C ALA A 99 1.85 5.72 0.15
N ILE A 100 2.45 5.87 1.34
CA ILE A 100 3.59 6.78 1.53
C ILE A 100 4.89 6.07 1.16
N MET A 101 5.59 6.56 0.14
CA MET A 101 6.86 5.97 -0.31
C MET A 101 7.92 7.02 -0.59
N SER A 102 9.07 6.91 0.08
CA SER A 102 10.27 7.62 -0.34
C SER A 102 10.72 7.20 -1.74
N GLU A 103 11.57 8.00 -2.39
CA GLU A 103 12.19 7.65 -3.68
C GLU A 103 12.85 6.26 -3.67
N GLU A 104 13.55 5.94 -2.59
CA GLU A 104 14.15 4.63 -2.41
C GLU A 104 13.08 3.53 -2.25
N GLY A 105 12.02 3.81 -1.47
CA GLY A 105 10.89 2.89 -1.29
C GLY A 105 10.21 2.54 -2.61
N LYS A 106 10.00 3.52 -3.50
CA LYS A 106 9.45 3.30 -4.85
C LYS A 106 10.32 2.34 -5.67
N LYS A 107 11.65 2.52 -5.63
CA LYS A 107 12.60 1.66 -6.35
C LYS A 107 12.58 0.23 -5.82
N ILE A 108 12.59 0.06 -4.50
CA ILE A 108 12.54 -1.26 -3.85
C ILE A 108 11.23 -1.98 -4.20
N TYR A 109 10.10 -1.31 -4.01
CA TYR A 109 8.79 -1.90 -4.30
C TYR A 109 8.67 -2.30 -5.77
N SER A 110 9.02 -1.40 -6.69
CA SER A 110 8.93 -1.68 -8.13
C SER A 110 9.89 -2.79 -8.54
N GLY A 111 11.11 -2.82 -8.01
CA GLY A 111 12.05 -3.92 -8.23
C GLY A 111 11.52 -5.27 -7.74
N GLN A 112 10.93 -5.31 -6.54
CA GLN A 112 10.30 -6.52 -5.99
C GLN A 112 9.13 -7.02 -6.84
N LYS A 113 8.34 -6.11 -7.43
CA LYS A 113 7.23 -6.47 -8.33
C LYS A 113 7.71 -6.95 -9.70
N LEU A 114 8.77 -6.36 -10.24
CA LEU A 114 9.32 -6.76 -11.55
C LEU A 114 10.12 -8.07 -11.50
N PHE A 115 10.79 -8.37 -10.38
CA PHE A 115 11.70 -9.52 -10.29
C PHE A 115 11.05 -10.88 -10.66
N PRO A 116 9.82 -11.21 -10.23
CA PRO A 116 9.11 -12.41 -10.68
C PRO A 116 8.91 -12.51 -12.20
N LEU A 117 8.94 -11.40 -12.92
CA LEU A 117 8.73 -11.37 -14.38
C LEU A 117 10.04 -11.55 -15.17
N MET A 118 11.19 -11.54 -14.48
CA MET A 118 12.51 -11.47 -15.10
C MET A 118 12.77 -12.57 -16.13
N GLU A 119 12.40 -13.82 -15.82
CA GLU A 119 12.65 -14.95 -16.70
C GLU A 119 11.84 -14.83 -18.00
N HIS A 120 10.57 -14.47 -17.91
CA HIS A 120 9.71 -14.21 -19.06
C HIS A 120 10.30 -13.12 -19.96
N ILE A 121 10.69 -11.99 -19.37
CA ILE A 121 11.23 -10.86 -20.14
C ILE A 121 12.57 -11.20 -20.79
N LYS A 122 13.43 -11.98 -20.12
CA LYS A 122 14.69 -12.47 -20.71
C LYS A 122 14.48 -13.42 -21.88
N ASN A 123 13.40 -14.21 -21.85
CA ASN A 123 13.03 -15.14 -22.91
C ASN A 123 12.29 -14.45 -24.08
N GLY A 124 12.34 -13.12 -24.15
CA GLY A 124 11.77 -12.36 -25.27
C GLY A 124 10.27 -12.13 -25.18
N VAL A 125 9.62 -12.39 -24.03
CA VAL A 125 8.19 -12.08 -23.87
C VAL A 125 7.98 -10.57 -23.93
N GLU A 126 7.19 -10.14 -24.90
CA GLU A 126 6.88 -8.74 -25.15
C GLU A 126 5.68 -8.25 -24.33
N LEU A 127 4.67 -9.10 -24.20
CA LEU A 127 3.44 -8.84 -23.47
C LEU A 127 3.20 -9.99 -22.50
N LEU A 128 3.07 -9.67 -21.22
CA LEU A 128 2.72 -10.63 -20.19
C LEU A 128 1.41 -10.21 -19.52
N GLN A 129 0.37 -11.01 -19.74
CA GLN A 129 -0.92 -10.84 -19.06
C GLN A 129 -0.83 -11.41 -17.64
N ILE A 130 -1.32 -10.64 -16.68
CA ILE A 130 -1.44 -11.05 -15.28
C ILE A 130 -2.77 -11.81 -15.15
N PRO A 131 -2.77 -13.05 -14.62
CA PRO A 131 -4.01 -13.78 -14.41
C PRO A 131 -4.97 -13.00 -13.49
N PRO A 132 -6.30 -12.99 -13.75
CA PRO A 132 -7.27 -12.28 -12.90
C PRO A 132 -7.25 -12.71 -11.43
N SER A 133 -6.80 -13.94 -11.15
CA SER A 133 -6.63 -14.48 -9.80
C SER A 133 -5.41 -13.95 -9.06
N MET A 134 -4.49 -13.27 -9.75
CA MET A 134 -3.28 -12.68 -9.18
C MET A 134 -3.47 -11.19 -8.92
N PHE A 135 -3.07 -10.74 -7.73
CA PHE A 135 -3.02 -9.31 -7.43
C PHE A 135 -1.64 -8.75 -7.76
N PHE A 136 -1.57 -7.94 -8.81
CA PHE A 136 -0.33 -7.26 -9.21
C PHE A 136 -0.57 -5.77 -9.28
N ALA A 137 0.04 -5.02 -8.37
CA ALA A 137 -0.07 -3.56 -8.31
C ALA A 137 1.29 -2.89 -8.48
N VAL A 138 1.30 -1.77 -9.18
CA VAL A 138 2.49 -0.97 -9.49
C VAL A 138 2.32 0.44 -8.97
N VAL A 139 3.45 1.16 -8.84
CA VAL A 139 3.41 2.61 -8.62
C VAL A 139 3.04 3.26 -9.94
N ASP A 140 1.93 4.00 -9.94
CA ASP A 140 1.50 4.81 -11.07
C ASP A 140 1.99 6.24 -10.85
N THR A 141 2.76 6.74 -11.81
CA THR A 141 3.35 8.09 -11.77
C THR A 141 2.55 9.13 -12.55
N GLU A 142 1.54 8.71 -13.32
CA GLU A 142 0.74 9.58 -14.17
C GLU A 142 -0.59 9.96 -13.50
N VAL A 143 -1.10 9.13 -12.59
CA VAL A 143 -2.36 9.43 -11.89
C VAL A 143 -2.25 10.69 -11.03
N SER A 144 -3.19 11.60 -11.27
CA SER A 144 -3.36 12.81 -10.49
C SER A 144 -4.05 12.53 -9.14
N LEU A 145 -3.30 12.68 -8.05
CA LEU A 145 -3.84 12.58 -6.69
C LEU A 145 -4.73 13.78 -6.34
N LYS A 146 -5.84 13.52 -5.65
CA LYS A 146 -6.80 14.55 -5.22
C LYS A 146 -6.45 15.11 -3.85
N ASN A 147 -6.74 16.38 -3.63
CA ASN A 147 -6.66 16.98 -2.29
C ASN A 147 -7.75 16.38 -1.40
N LYS A 148 -7.37 15.98 -0.19
CA LYS A 148 -8.24 15.41 0.83
C LYS A 148 -7.83 15.95 2.20
N SER A 149 -8.74 15.84 3.17
CA SER A 149 -8.46 16.23 4.55
C SER A 149 -8.52 15.00 5.46
N CYS A 150 -7.51 14.85 6.30
CA CYS A 150 -7.38 13.74 7.24
C CYS A 150 -8.28 14.00 8.46
N GLU A 151 -9.26 13.13 8.70
CA GLU A 151 -10.24 13.30 9.78
C GLU A 151 -9.62 13.22 11.18
N ASN A 152 -8.54 12.44 11.36
CA ASN A 152 -7.92 12.28 12.68
C ASN A 152 -6.90 13.39 13.01
N TRP A 153 -6.11 13.82 12.02
CA TRP A 153 -5.04 14.81 12.23
C TRP A 153 -5.40 16.21 11.77
N HIS A 154 -6.52 16.39 11.08
CA HIS A 154 -6.97 17.67 10.50
C HIS A 154 -5.89 18.32 9.63
N THR A 155 -5.17 17.50 8.85
CA THR A 155 -4.16 17.92 7.89
C THR A 155 -4.63 17.58 6.49
N ASP A 156 -4.33 18.46 5.55
CA ASP A 156 -4.56 18.17 4.14
C ASP A 156 -3.50 17.20 3.62
N PHE A 157 -3.89 16.36 2.67
CA PHE A 157 -3.03 15.38 2.03
C PHE A 157 -3.51 15.08 0.60
N LYS A 158 -2.63 14.45 -0.18
CA LYS A 158 -2.94 13.94 -1.51
C LYS A 158 -3.36 12.48 -1.41
N GLY A 159 -4.44 12.08 -2.06
CA GLY A 159 -4.89 10.70 -2.03
C GLY A 159 -5.86 10.31 -3.16
N LEU A 160 -6.19 9.02 -3.22
CA LEU A 160 -7.17 8.43 -4.14
C LEU A 160 -8.13 7.52 -3.38
N GLY A 161 -9.38 7.47 -3.85
CA GLY A 161 -10.41 6.58 -3.30
C GLY A 161 -10.60 6.72 -1.79
N ARG A 162 -11.31 5.79 -1.16
CA ARG A 162 -11.41 5.67 0.31
C ARG A 162 -10.63 4.45 0.77
N LYS A 163 -9.39 4.65 1.22
CA LYS A 163 -8.49 3.55 1.63
C LYS A 163 -8.94 2.87 2.93
N TYR A 164 -9.35 3.65 3.93
CA TYR A 164 -9.56 3.17 5.28
C TYR A 164 -11.04 3.04 5.65
N ARG A 165 -11.33 2.01 6.44
CA ARG A 165 -12.61 1.78 7.11
C ARG A 165 -12.34 1.36 8.54
N TYR A 166 -13.24 1.64 9.46
CA TYR A 166 -13.05 1.26 10.87
C TYR A 166 -14.29 0.57 11.44
N LYS A 167 -14.06 -0.16 12.53
CA LYS A 167 -15.09 -0.67 13.44
C LYS A 167 -14.78 -0.22 14.86
N LYS A 168 -15.80 0.03 15.68
CA LYS A 168 -15.61 0.38 17.10
C LYS A 168 -15.38 -0.87 17.93
N ILE A 169 -14.48 -0.81 18.90
CA ILE A 169 -14.21 -1.88 19.86
C ILE A 169 -15.25 -1.78 20.98
N PHE A 170 -15.94 -2.88 21.24
CA PHE A 170 -16.80 -3.06 22.41
C PHE A 170 -16.07 -3.73 23.56
N ASP A 171 -15.23 -4.71 23.25
CA ASP A 171 -14.47 -5.46 24.24
C ASP A 171 -13.11 -5.88 23.66
N GLU A 172 -12.11 -5.99 24.54
CA GLU A 172 -10.75 -6.39 24.20
C GLU A 172 -10.23 -7.43 25.20
N LYS A 173 -9.49 -8.40 24.70
CA LYS A 173 -8.83 -9.43 25.52
C LYS A 173 -7.37 -9.57 25.12
N ARG A 174 -6.52 -9.78 26.12
CA ARG A 174 -5.10 -10.04 25.93
C ARG A 174 -4.75 -11.40 26.55
N GLU A 175 -4.04 -12.21 25.79
CA GLU A 175 -3.60 -13.53 26.24
C GLU A 175 -2.15 -13.77 25.88
N ARG A 176 -1.45 -14.56 26.71
CA ARG A 176 -0.10 -14.98 26.37
C ARG A 176 -0.16 -15.93 25.17
N GLN A 177 0.67 -15.70 24.17
CA GLN A 177 0.82 -16.56 23.01
C GLN A 177 2.26 -17.07 22.89
N THR A 178 2.39 -18.23 22.26
CA THR A 178 3.68 -18.84 21.96
C THR A 178 3.81 -19.08 20.47
N PHE A 179 4.95 -18.70 19.90
CA PHE A 179 5.20 -18.88 18.48
C PHE A 179 5.12 -20.36 18.08
N GLY A 180 4.47 -20.63 16.95
CA GLY A 180 4.23 -21.99 16.44
C GLY A 180 2.97 -22.66 16.99
N MET A 181 2.32 -22.09 18.01
CA MET A 181 0.99 -22.52 18.45
C MET A 181 -0.08 -21.67 17.78
N PRO A 182 -1.08 -22.27 17.11
CA PRO A 182 -2.20 -21.51 16.54
C PRO A 182 -2.94 -20.75 17.65
N GLY A 183 -3.11 -19.44 17.48
CA GLY A 183 -4.02 -18.66 18.32
C GLY A 183 -5.47 -19.09 18.06
N ILE A 184 -6.27 -19.20 19.12
CA ILE A 184 -7.71 -19.49 19.01
C ILE A 184 -8.45 -18.16 19.11
N LEU A 185 -9.19 -17.78 18.06
CA LEU A 185 -10.14 -16.68 18.15
C LEU A 185 -11.31 -17.11 19.03
N MET A 186 -11.45 -16.50 20.20
CA MET A 186 -12.50 -16.86 21.13
C MET A 186 -13.91 -16.57 20.58
N PRO A 187 -14.91 -17.41 20.89
CA PRO A 187 -16.29 -17.13 20.54
C PRO A 187 -16.74 -15.74 21.01
N GLY A 188 -17.32 -14.98 20.10
CA GLY A 188 -17.81 -13.62 20.37
C GLY A 188 -16.80 -12.50 20.09
N TYR A 189 -15.54 -12.81 19.80
CA TYR A 189 -14.55 -11.88 19.24
C TYR A 189 -14.47 -12.06 17.72
N ASP A 190 -14.22 -10.98 16.98
CA ASP A 190 -14.22 -10.99 15.52
C ASP A 190 -12.86 -10.64 14.87
N VAL A 191 -11.88 -10.23 15.66
CA VAL A 191 -10.49 -10.02 15.21
C VAL A 191 -9.51 -10.53 16.25
N ALA A 192 -8.46 -11.21 15.79
CA ALA A 192 -7.28 -11.54 16.58
C ALA A 192 -6.01 -11.10 15.86
N VAL A 193 -5.07 -10.50 16.58
CA VAL A 193 -3.70 -10.20 16.13
C VAL A 193 -2.72 -10.58 17.23
N GLY A 194 -1.44 -10.72 16.91
CA GLY A 194 -0.44 -11.08 17.91
C GLY A 194 0.95 -10.55 17.56
N ASP A 195 1.82 -10.51 18.57
CA ASP A 195 3.21 -10.08 18.42
C ASP A 195 4.23 -11.22 18.57
N CYS A 196 3.78 -12.47 18.39
CA CYS A 196 4.63 -13.65 18.39
C CYS A 196 5.32 -13.86 17.03
N SER A 197 6.62 -14.16 17.08
CA SER A 197 7.40 -14.57 15.91
C SER A 197 8.55 -15.50 16.33
N GLN A 198 9.32 -16.02 15.37
CA GLN A 198 10.57 -16.73 15.68
C GLN A 198 11.52 -15.88 16.54
N LYS A 199 11.51 -14.56 16.36
CA LYS A 199 12.37 -13.60 17.09
C LYS A 199 11.77 -13.16 18.43
N ASN A 200 10.46 -13.34 18.61
CA ASN A 200 9.74 -13.11 19.86
C ASN A 200 8.82 -14.31 20.15
N PRO A 201 9.36 -15.43 20.66
CA PRO A 201 8.62 -16.67 20.76
C PRO A 201 7.56 -16.68 21.86
N ASN A 202 7.61 -15.72 22.81
CA ASN A 202 6.65 -15.56 23.88
C ASN A 202 6.07 -14.16 23.83
N GLY A 203 4.92 -14.01 23.18
CA GLY A 203 4.28 -12.73 22.98
C GLY A 203 2.89 -12.65 23.57
N THR A 204 2.13 -11.67 23.10
CA THR A 204 0.77 -11.38 23.46
C THR A 204 -0.11 -11.49 22.22
N GLY A 205 -1.21 -12.23 22.36
CA GLY A 205 -2.35 -12.19 21.46
C GLY A 205 -3.35 -11.15 21.95
N TYR A 206 -3.90 -10.40 21.01
CA TYR A 206 -4.91 -9.38 21.22
C TYR A 206 -6.15 -9.80 20.44
N MET A 207 -7.28 -9.91 21.14
CA MET A 207 -8.58 -10.20 20.56
C MET A 207 -9.51 -9.02 20.77
N TYR A 208 -10.30 -8.70 19.76
CA TYR A 208 -11.25 -7.60 19.83
C TYR A 208 -12.62 -8.06 19.37
N LYS A 209 -13.63 -7.58 20.09
CA LYS A 209 -15.03 -7.67 19.74
C LYS A 209 -15.47 -6.30 19.27
N THR A 210 -15.95 -6.22 18.03
CA THR A 210 -16.33 -4.94 17.43
C THR A 210 -17.85 -4.76 17.29
N ASP A 211 -18.25 -3.57 16.84
CA ASP A 211 -19.63 -3.25 16.44
C ASP A 211 -20.08 -3.88 15.11
N GLY A 212 -19.23 -4.71 14.49
CA GLY A 212 -19.53 -5.48 13.28
C GLY A 212 -19.64 -4.65 12.00
N SER A 213 -19.71 -3.31 12.11
CA SER A 213 -20.14 -2.42 11.04
C SER A 213 -18.98 -1.61 10.49
N PHE A 214 -18.59 -1.86 9.24
CA PHE A 214 -17.55 -1.07 8.58
C PHE A 214 -18.03 0.36 8.28
N LYS A 215 -17.32 1.34 8.85
CA LYS A 215 -17.56 2.77 8.61
C LYS A 215 -16.39 3.36 7.83
N PRO A 216 -16.62 4.06 6.70
CA PRO A 216 -15.54 4.70 5.98
C PRO A 216 -14.91 5.81 6.84
N ILE A 217 -13.62 6.07 6.63
CA ILE A 217 -12.90 7.19 7.25
C ILE A 217 -11.73 7.64 6.38
N GLU A 218 -11.50 8.95 6.32
CA GLU A 218 -10.38 9.56 5.62
C GLU A 218 -9.19 9.75 6.55
N LEU A 219 -8.14 8.94 6.35
CA LEU A 219 -6.90 8.99 7.10
C LEU A 219 -5.74 9.12 6.12
N CYS A 220 -4.73 9.93 6.45
CA CYS A 220 -3.64 10.25 5.54
C CYS A 220 -2.52 9.20 5.46
N CYS A 221 -2.39 8.34 6.48
CA CYS A 221 -1.37 7.28 6.55
C CYS A 221 -1.69 6.30 7.69
N ASN A 222 -0.91 5.22 7.80
CA ASN A 222 -1.12 4.21 8.86
C ASN A 222 -0.81 4.76 10.25
N GLU A 223 0.12 5.70 10.40
CA GLU A 223 0.38 6.42 11.66
C GLU A 223 -0.88 7.13 12.14
N SER A 224 -1.57 7.82 11.22
CA SER A 224 -2.83 8.50 11.52
C SER A 224 -3.93 7.50 11.87
N ALA A 225 -3.97 6.35 11.19
CA ALA A 225 -4.90 5.28 11.50
C ALA A 225 -4.67 4.67 12.89
N VAL A 226 -3.43 4.36 13.26
CA VAL A 226 -3.10 3.83 14.61
C VAL A 226 -3.42 4.86 15.69
N SER A 227 -3.11 6.15 15.45
CA SER A 227 -3.51 7.23 16.33
C SER A 227 -5.04 7.32 16.49
N PHE A 228 -5.79 7.15 15.40
CA PHE A 228 -7.25 7.11 15.42
C PHE A 228 -7.77 5.91 16.24
N CYS A 229 -7.20 4.71 16.06
CA CYS A 229 -7.53 3.51 16.82
C CYS A 229 -7.40 3.76 18.33
N LYS A 230 -6.28 4.34 18.77
CA LYS A 230 -6.01 4.69 20.17
C LYS A 230 -7.02 5.70 20.73
N LYS A 231 -7.32 6.77 19.97
CA LYS A 231 -8.22 7.85 20.41
C LYS A 231 -9.69 7.42 20.49
N ASN A 232 -10.14 6.56 19.59
CA ASN A 232 -11.56 6.28 19.37
C ASN A 232 -12.00 4.88 19.81
N LYS A 233 -11.12 4.10 20.46
CA LYS A 233 -11.34 2.68 20.77
C LYS A 233 -11.86 1.95 19.53
N ALA A 234 -11.06 1.96 18.47
CA ALA A 234 -11.44 1.46 17.16
C ALA A 234 -10.34 0.60 16.55
N ILE A 235 -10.73 -0.15 15.53
CA ILE A 235 -9.82 -0.91 14.67
C ILE A 235 -10.02 -0.43 13.25
N VAL A 236 -8.93 -0.14 12.56
CA VAL A 236 -8.93 0.30 11.17
C VAL A 236 -8.53 -0.85 10.26
N TYR A 237 -9.20 -0.95 9.11
CA TYR A 237 -8.97 -1.95 8.08
C TYR A 237 -8.77 -1.25 6.74
N TYR A 238 -7.97 -1.87 5.88
CA TYR A 238 -7.77 -1.44 4.50
C TYR A 238 -7.27 -2.60 3.65
N ASN A 239 -7.44 -2.52 2.33
CA ASN A 239 -6.81 -3.44 1.39
C ASN A 239 -5.38 -2.96 1.15
N ASP A 240 -4.41 -3.80 1.50
CA ASP A 240 -3.01 -3.45 1.43
C ASP A 240 -2.41 -3.79 0.06
N PHE A 241 -2.41 -2.80 -0.83
CA PHE A 241 -1.91 -2.94 -2.19
C PHE A 241 -0.41 -3.28 -2.24
N LEU A 242 0.36 -2.88 -1.22
CA LEU A 242 1.77 -3.25 -1.09
C LEU A 242 1.92 -4.77 -0.87
N ASN A 243 0.94 -5.40 -0.23
CA ASN A 243 0.96 -6.80 0.18
C ASN A 243 -0.17 -7.62 -0.48
N ASN A 244 -0.26 -7.51 -1.81
CA ASN A 244 -1.14 -8.31 -2.68
C ASN A 244 -2.65 -8.06 -2.44
N GLY A 245 -3.03 -6.83 -2.09
CA GLY A 245 -4.43 -6.43 -1.94
C GLY A 245 -5.13 -7.08 -0.75
N LYS A 246 -4.39 -7.76 0.13
CA LYS A 246 -4.97 -8.46 1.28
C LYS A 246 -5.64 -7.46 2.22
N LEU A 247 -6.79 -7.85 2.77
CA LEU A 247 -7.40 -7.11 3.86
C LEU A 247 -6.48 -7.20 5.08
N ARG A 248 -6.09 -6.04 5.61
CA ARG A 248 -5.22 -5.91 6.78
C ARG A 248 -5.87 -5.06 7.85
N VAL A 249 -5.29 -5.12 9.04
CA VAL A 249 -5.82 -4.45 10.23
C VAL A 249 -4.76 -3.65 10.97
N LEU A 250 -5.16 -2.48 11.47
CA LEU A 250 -4.41 -1.60 12.36
C LEU A 250 -5.21 -1.47 13.67
N THR A 251 -4.54 -1.70 14.78
CA THR A 251 -5.11 -1.72 16.14
C THR A 251 -4.41 -0.66 17.01
N PRO A 252 -4.94 -0.36 18.21
CA PRO A 252 -4.25 0.52 19.15
C PRO A 252 -2.81 0.06 19.48
N GLU A 253 -2.59 -1.26 19.44
CA GLU A 253 -1.33 -1.94 19.77
C GLU A 253 -0.41 -2.17 18.57
N THR A 254 -0.76 -1.73 17.34
CA THR A 254 0.06 -1.95 16.14
C THR A 254 1.53 -1.57 16.33
N GLU A 255 1.80 -0.42 16.95
CA GLU A 255 3.17 0.04 17.14
C GLU A 255 3.96 -0.88 18.09
N SER A 256 3.38 -1.26 19.22
CA SER A 256 4.00 -2.19 20.17
C SER A 256 4.18 -3.58 19.58
N ILE A 257 3.18 -4.06 18.83
CA ILE A 257 3.23 -5.34 18.11
C ILE A 257 4.44 -5.35 17.17
N ASN A 258 4.59 -4.33 16.33
CA ASN A 258 5.70 -4.28 15.37
C ASN A 258 7.06 -4.13 16.05
N ARG A 259 7.13 -3.42 17.18
CA ARG A 259 8.36 -3.30 17.98
C ARG A 259 8.79 -4.66 18.54
N ASN A 260 7.83 -5.43 19.07
CA ASN A 260 8.06 -6.80 19.57
C ASN A 260 8.41 -7.78 18.44
N LEU A 261 7.82 -7.61 17.26
CA LEU A 261 8.14 -8.37 16.05
C LEU A 261 9.46 -7.94 15.38
N GLN A 262 10.10 -6.88 15.86
CA GLN A 262 11.32 -6.29 15.30
C GLN A 262 11.17 -5.89 13.82
N ASN A 263 10.00 -5.37 13.45
CA ASN A 263 9.77 -4.80 12.13
C ASN A 263 10.40 -3.40 12.05
N SER A 264 11.02 -3.07 10.91
CA SER A 264 11.58 -1.73 10.68
C SER A 264 10.49 -0.66 10.57
N TYR A 265 9.36 -1.00 9.94
CA TYR A 265 8.19 -0.14 9.87
C TYR A 265 7.23 -0.46 11.03
N LEU A 266 7.14 0.45 12.00
CA LEU A 266 6.37 0.25 13.22
C LEU A 266 4.84 0.38 13.05
N PHE A 267 4.39 0.99 11.96
CA PHE A 267 2.97 1.17 11.66
C PHE A 267 2.48 0.19 10.59
N ARG A 268 3.20 -0.93 10.43
CA ARG A 268 2.83 -2.02 9.54
C ARG A 268 1.58 -2.73 10.06
N SER A 269 0.60 -2.95 9.19
CA SER A 269 -0.63 -3.64 9.53
C SER A 269 -0.47 -5.14 9.74
N SER A 270 -1.31 -5.71 10.59
CA SER A 270 -1.35 -7.14 10.89
C SER A 270 -2.15 -7.88 9.82
N ASN A 271 -1.78 -9.14 9.60
CA ASN A 271 -2.68 -10.10 8.94
C ASN A 271 -3.85 -10.40 9.89
N ILE A 272 -5.01 -10.64 9.31
CA ILE A 272 -6.18 -11.23 9.96
C ILE A 272 -6.35 -12.67 9.50
#